data_AF-A0A9E1NUE1-F1
#
_entry.id   AF-A0A9E1NUE1-F1
#
_cell.length_a   1.000
_cell.length_b   1.000
_cell.length_c   1.000
_cell.angle_alpha   90.00
_cell.angle_beta   90.00
_cell.angle_gamma   90.00
#
_symmetry.space_group_name_H-M   'P 1'
#
loop_
_entity.id
_entity.type
_entity.pdbx_description
1 polymer ?
#
loop_
_entity_poly.entity_id
_entity_poly.type
_entity_poly.pdbx_seq_one_letter_code
_entity_poly.pdbx_strand_id
1 'polypeptide(L)'
;RSKNGKRMTINLILNSPLFQRIVEPYKNNLKKIGVGLDIKVVQIAKYEEILRNFNFDMIVANYPQSRSPGNEQRSMWSTEASSTPGSRNYMGIKNPAVDDLINNIVEAKSRKKLINSIQAMDRILTHQFYIVPNWYISYDRIVYWNKFSHPKINASQSIIINNILEWWWHDENKATALKKARTSGSSLQ
;
A
#
# COMPACT_ATOMS: atom_id res chain seq x y z
N ARG A 1 9.76 -16.00 23.72
CA ARG A 1 9.74 -17.09 22.71
C ARG A 1 8.96 -18.31 23.21
N SER A 2 8.95 -18.58 24.52
CA SER A 2 7.98 -19.47 25.15
C SER A 2 7.42 -18.82 26.42
N LYS A 3 6.16 -19.10 26.75
CA LYS A 3 5.53 -18.75 28.03
C LYS A 3 4.84 -20.00 28.54
N ASN A 4 5.11 -20.40 29.78
CA ASN A 4 4.54 -21.59 30.42
C ASN A 4 4.73 -22.88 29.57
N GLY A 5 5.93 -23.09 29.03
CA GLY A 5 6.25 -24.26 28.20
C GLY A 5 5.67 -24.24 26.77
N LYS A 6 4.81 -23.28 26.43
CA LYS A 6 4.26 -23.14 25.07
C LYS A 6 5.15 -22.21 24.24
N ARG A 7 5.61 -22.69 23.08
CA ARG A 7 6.31 -21.87 22.08
C ARG A 7 5.35 -20.88 21.45
N MET A 8 5.86 -19.69 21.13
CA MET A 8 5.11 -18.68 20.39
C MET A 8 4.84 -19.16 18.96
N THR A 9 3.58 -19.13 18.56
CA THR A 9 3.13 -19.41 17.20
C THR A 9 2.19 -18.30 16.77
N ILE A 10 2.32 -17.85 15.52
CA ILE A 10 1.51 -16.80 14.91
C ILE A 10 0.75 -17.42 13.73
N ASN A 11 -0.55 -17.18 13.62
CA ASN A 11 -1.33 -17.50 12.43
C ASN A 11 -1.35 -16.30 11.47
N LEU A 12 -0.69 -16.45 10.31
CA LEU A 12 -0.73 -15.50 9.22
C LEU A 12 -1.83 -15.88 8.23
N ILE A 13 -2.81 -15.01 8.07
CA ILE A 13 -3.91 -15.21 7.11
C ILE A 13 -3.61 -14.42 5.83
N LEU A 14 -3.78 -15.09 4.69
CA LEU A 14 -3.63 -14.54 3.35
C LEU A 14 -4.91 -14.75 2.53
N ASN A 15 -5.17 -13.84 1.60
CA ASN A 15 -6.27 -13.95 0.63
C ASN A 15 -5.84 -14.50 -0.74
N SER A 16 -4.54 -14.77 -0.94
CA SER A 16 -4.00 -15.24 -2.21
C SER A 16 -2.78 -16.15 -2.02
N PRO A 17 -2.70 -17.29 -2.74
CA PRO A 17 -1.50 -18.14 -2.75
C PRO A 17 -0.26 -17.42 -3.30
N LEU A 18 -0.43 -16.38 -4.12
CA LEU A 18 0.71 -15.64 -4.69
C LEU A 18 1.57 -15.00 -3.60
N PHE A 19 0.94 -14.53 -2.53
CA PHE A 19 1.66 -13.90 -1.43
C PHE A 19 2.33 -14.92 -0.50
N GLN A 20 1.91 -16.20 -0.53
CA GLN A 20 2.52 -17.25 0.30
C GLN A 20 4.02 -17.39 0.03
N ARG A 21 4.41 -17.41 -1.25
CA ARG A 21 5.83 -17.48 -1.67
C ARG A 21 6.68 -16.34 -1.11
N ILE A 22 6.05 -15.21 -0.83
CA ILE A 22 6.71 -14.01 -0.34
C ILE A 22 6.95 -14.09 1.18
N VAL A 23 6.00 -14.67 1.93
CA VAL A 23 6.09 -14.78 3.39
C VAL A 23 6.76 -16.07 3.88
N GLU A 24 6.97 -17.05 3.01
CA GLU A 24 7.71 -18.29 3.31
C GLU A 24 9.15 -18.01 3.83
N PRO A 25 9.96 -17.13 3.21
CA PRO A 25 11.24 -16.71 3.78
C PRO A 25 11.11 -16.12 5.19
N TYR A 26 10.03 -15.35 5.44
CA TYR A 26 9.76 -14.78 6.77
C TYR A 26 9.46 -15.87 7.81
N LYS A 27 8.66 -16.88 7.46
CA LYS A 27 8.45 -18.10 8.27
C LYS A 27 9.76 -18.79 8.64
N ASN A 28 10.65 -18.98 7.66
CA ASN A 28 11.94 -19.62 7.88
C ASN A 28 12.84 -18.80 8.82
N ASN A 29 12.82 -17.47 8.70
CA ASN A 29 13.58 -16.60 9.60
C ASN A 29 13.01 -16.61 11.02
N LEU A 30 11.69 -16.57 11.20
CA LEU A 30 11.06 -16.70 12.51
C LEU A 30 11.38 -18.04 13.19
N LYS A 31 11.43 -19.14 12.41
CA LYS A 31 11.80 -20.46 12.92
C LYS A 31 13.21 -20.48 13.52
N LYS A 32 14.19 -19.79 12.91
CA LYS A 32 15.57 -19.69 13.42
C LYS A 32 15.64 -19.06 14.81
N ILE A 33 14.69 -18.17 15.12
CA ILE A 33 14.56 -17.55 16.44
C ILE A 33 13.53 -18.25 17.33
N GLY A 34 13.06 -19.45 16.96
CA GLY A 34 12.17 -20.27 17.78
C GLY A 34 10.71 -19.78 17.82
N VAL A 35 10.28 -18.99 16.84
CA VAL A 35 8.88 -18.56 16.66
C VAL A 35 8.27 -19.35 15.50
N GLY A 36 7.09 -19.93 15.70
CA GLY A 36 6.32 -20.58 14.63
C GLY A 36 5.48 -19.58 13.84
N LEU A 37 5.41 -19.74 12.52
CA LEU A 37 4.45 -19.05 11.67
C LEU A 37 3.63 -20.08 10.88
N ASP A 38 2.34 -20.15 11.17
CA ASP A 38 1.39 -20.94 10.40
C ASP A 38 0.75 -20.05 9.33
N ILE A 39 0.79 -20.46 8.07
CA ILE A 39 0.30 -19.64 6.95
C ILE A 39 -0.96 -20.29 6.42
N LYS A 40 -2.07 -19.55 6.43
CA LYS A 40 -3.36 -20.01 5.92
C LYS A 40 -3.83 -19.11 4.80
N VAL A 41 -4.10 -19.70 3.65
CA VAL A 41 -4.75 -19.02 2.53
C VAL A 41 -6.25 -19.31 2.62
N VAL A 42 -7.06 -18.27 2.68
CA VAL A 42 -8.53 -18.37 2.76
C VAL A 42 -9.18 -17.69 1.56
N GLN A 43 -10.44 -18.03 1.29
CA GLN A 43 -11.23 -17.34 0.27
C GLN A 43 -11.47 -15.88 0.67
N ILE A 44 -11.57 -14.99 -0.33
CA ILE A 44 -11.67 -13.54 -0.11
C ILE A 44 -12.84 -13.14 0.81
N ALA A 45 -14.02 -13.77 0.66
CA ALA A 45 -15.17 -13.46 1.52
C ALA A 45 -14.88 -13.76 3.00
N LYS A 46 -14.18 -14.87 3.28
CA LYS A 46 -13.76 -15.21 4.65
C LYS A 46 -12.65 -14.28 5.14
N TYR A 47 -11.73 -13.88 4.27
CA TYR A 47 -10.69 -12.91 4.60
C TYR A 47 -11.30 -11.57 5.04
N GLU A 48 -12.27 -11.04 4.29
CA GLU A 48 -12.96 -9.80 4.62
C GLU A 48 -13.73 -9.89 5.95
N GLU A 49 -14.36 -11.04 6.25
CA GLU A 49 -15.00 -11.29 7.54
C GLU A 49 -13.98 -11.28 8.70
N ILE A 50 -12.83 -11.93 8.51
CA ILE A 50 -11.71 -11.93 9.47
C ILE A 50 -11.20 -10.52 9.72
N LEU A 51 -10.98 -9.73 8.66
CA LEU A 51 -10.52 -8.34 8.76
C LEU A 51 -11.54 -7.45 9.47
N ARG A 52 -12.82 -7.56 9.08
CA ARG A 52 -13.90 -6.75 9.65
C ARG A 52 -14.02 -6.92 11.16
N ASN A 53 -13.76 -8.12 11.65
CA ASN A 53 -13.89 -8.49 13.06
C ASN A 53 -12.55 -8.54 13.82
N PHE A 54 -11.44 -8.11 13.20
CA PHE A 54 -10.09 -8.15 13.78
C PHE A 54 -9.67 -9.54 14.30
N ASN A 55 -10.15 -10.62 13.69
CA ASN A 55 -9.94 -11.99 14.18
C ASN A 55 -8.72 -12.67 13.54
N PHE A 56 -7.53 -12.12 13.79
CA PHE A 56 -6.27 -12.62 13.22
C PHE A 56 -5.08 -12.30 14.14
N ASP A 57 -4.00 -13.08 14.04
CA ASP A 57 -2.73 -12.72 14.68
C ASP A 57 -1.89 -11.83 13.75
N MET A 58 -1.85 -12.18 12.46
CA MET A 58 -1.11 -11.45 11.43
C MET A 58 -1.81 -11.56 10.08
N ILE A 59 -1.70 -10.48 9.30
CA ILE A 59 -2.21 -10.39 7.93
C ILE A 59 -1.21 -9.66 7.05
N VAL A 60 -1.48 -9.64 5.75
CA VAL A 60 -0.83 -8.74 4.81
C VAL A 60 -1.88 -7.74 4.32
N ALA A 61 -1.64 -6.47 4.55
CA ALA A 61 -2.53 -5.39 4.16
C ALA A 61 -1.78 -4.28 3.41
N ASN A 62 -2.52 -3.55 2.58
CA ASN A 62 -2.03 -2.38 1.87
C ASN A 62 -2.61 -1.11 2.51
N TYR A 63 -1.75 -0.12 2.70
CA TYR A 63 -2.11 1.20 3.23
C TYR A 63 -1.83 2.27 2.18
N PRO A 64 -2.76 2.51 1.24
CA PRO A 64 -2.57 3.53 0.22
C PRO A 64 -2.47 4.91 0.89
N GLN A 65 -1.42 5.65 0.55
CA GLN A 65 -1.17 6.99 1.07
C GLN A 65 -1.26 8.03 -0.05
N SER A 66 -1.67 9.24 0.33
CA SER A 66 -1.78 10.40 -0.54
C SER A 66 -0.63 11.37 -0.27
N ARG A 67 -0.32 12.24 -1.24
CA ARG A 67 0.56 13.41 -1.01
C ARG A 67 -0.10 14.50 -0.17
N SER A 68 -1.41 14.39 0.02
CA SER A 68 -2.25 15.26 0.83
C SER A 68 -3.20 14.38 1.67
N PRO A 69 -2.70 13.72 2.71
CA PRO A 69 -3.54 12.89 3.57
C PRO A 69 -4.50 13.76 4.38
N GLY A 70 -5.65 13.19 4.76
CA GLY A 70 -6.73 13.89 5.42
C GLY A 70 -7.59 12.94 6.27
N ASN A 71 -8.91 12.97 6.04
CA ASN A 71 -9.88 12.26 6.88
C ASN A 71 -9.71 10.75 6.90
N GLU A 72 -9.15 10.15 5.84
CA GLU A 72 -8.91 8.71 5.77
C GLU A 72 -8.00 8.20 6.89
N GLN A 73 -7.12 9.06 7.42
CA GLN A 73 -6.22 8.73 8.53
C GLN A 73 -6.99 8.35 9.80
N ARG A 74 -8.20 8.89 10.03
CA ARG A 74 -9.07 8.49 11.14
C ARG A 74 -9.41 7.01 11.05
N SER A 75 -9.86 6.55 9.88
CA SER A 75 -10.24 5.15 9.68
C SER A 75 -9.07 4.17 9.75
N MET A 76 -7.84 4.66 9.56
CA MET A 76 -6.64 3.82 9.52
C MET A 76 -5.95 3.74 10.88
N TRP A 77 -5.88 4.82 11.65
CA TRP A 77 -4.95 4.91 12.79
C TRP A 77 -5.58 5.35 14.11
N SER A 78 -6.83 5.82 14.12
CA SER A 78 -7.42 6.38 15.34
C SER A 78 -7.75 5.30 16.37
N THR A 79 -7.78 5.70 17.64
CA THR A 79 -8.24 4.86 18.76
C THR A 79 -9.65 4.34 18.53
N GLU A 80 -10.58 5.19 18.06
CA GLU A 80 -11.96 4.78 17.73
C GLU A 80 -11.97 3.66 16.68
N ALA A 81 -11.15 3.80 15.63
CA ALA A 81 -11.07 2.82 14.56
C ALA A 81 -10.61 1.44 15.05
N SER A 82 -9.85 1.34 16.14
CA SER A 82 -9.42 0.05 16.70
C SER A 82 -10.58 -0.85 17.16
N SER A 83 -11.76 -0.26 17.40
CA SER A 83 -12.97 -0.97 17.83
C SER A 83 -14.10 -0.93 16.80
N THR A 84 -13.96 -0.19 15.71
CA THR A 84 -14.99 -0.06 14.68
C THR A 84 -14.89 -1.20 13.67
N PRO A 85 -15.90 -2.09 13.57
CA PRO A 85 -15.86 -3.19 12.62
C PRO A 85 -15.68 -2.71 11.18
N GLY A 86 -14.72 -3.30 10.47
CA GLY A 86 -14.40 -2.93 9.09
C GLY A 86 -13.54 -1.66 8.92
N SER A 87 -13.07 -1.05 9.99
CA SER A 87 -12.03 -0.01 9.89
C SER A 87 -10.72 -0.60 9.35
N ARG A 88 -9.74 0.28 9.06
CA ARG A 88 -8.40 -0.12 8.60
C ARG A 88 -7.35 -0.09 9.71
N ASN A 89 -7.76 0.14 10.96
CA ASN A 89 -6.87 0.03 12.12
C ASN A 89 -6.67 -1.44 12.51
N TYR A 90 -6.11 -2.23 11.58
CA TYR A 90 -5.86 -3.66 11.77
C TYR A 90 -4.84 -3.95 12.87
N MET A 91 -4.04 -2.97 13.28
CA MET A 91 -3.05 -3.13 14.36
C MET A 91 -3.62 -2.78 15.74
N GLY A 92 -4.88 -2.35 15.82
CA GLY A 92 -5.53 -2.02 17.09
C GLY A 92 -4.88 -0.84 17.81
N ILE A 93 -4.38 0.16 17.07
CA ILE A 93 -3.71 1.33 17.62
C ILE A 93 -4.67 2.08 18.53
N LYS A 94 -4.25 2.30 19.78
CA LYS A 94 -4.92 3.15 20.77
C LYS A 94 -3.90 4.10 21.37
N ASN A 95 -3.71 5.26 20.73
CA ASN A 95 -2.68 6.21 21.10
C ASN A 95 -3.21 7.65 20.98
N PRO A 96 -3.39 8.37 22.10
CA PRO A 96 -3.95 9.73 22.08
C PRO A 96 -3.07 10.72 21.30
N ALA A 97 -1.75 10.53 21.28
CA ALA A 97 -0.87 11.38 20.49
C ALA A 97 -1.08 11.18 18.98
N VAL A 98 -1.44 9.96 18.54
CA VAL A 98 -1.82 9.70 17.14
C VAL A 98 -3.17 10.36 16.84
N ASP A 99 -4.15 10.24 17.74
CA ASP A 99 -5.46 10.90 17.56
C ASP A 99 -5.33 12.42 17.42
N ASP A 100 -4.52 13.06 18.26
CA ASP A 100 -4.24 14.50 18.20
C ASP A 100 -3.55 14.91 16.89
N LEU A 101 -2.61 14.09 16.41
CA LEU A 101 -1.92 14.35 15.14
C LEU A 101 -2.87 14.19 13.95
N ILE A 102 -3.81 13.23 13.99
CA ILE A 102 -4.84 13.10 12.95
C ILE A 102 -5.69 14.37 12.88
N ASN A 103 -6.11 14.93 14.03
CA ASN A 103 -6.85 16.21 14.06
C ASN A 103 -6.03 17.34 13.43
N ASN A 104 -4.75 17.44 13.80
CA ASN A 104 -3.84 18.45 13.23
C ASN A 104 -3.64 18.31 11.71
N ILE A 105 -3.61 17.08 11.19
CA ILE A 105 -3.53 16.79 9.75
C ILE A 105 -4.79 17.28 9.04
N VAL A 106 -5.97 16.90 9.55
CA VAL A 106 -7.27 17.24 8.94
C VAL A 106 -7.52 18.75 8.95
N GLU A 107 -7.09 19.45 10.00
CA GLU A 107 -7.30 20.89 10.17
C GLU A 107 -6.14 21.75 9.64
N ALA A 108 -5.15 21.16 8.97
CA ALA A 108 -3.96 21.87 8.53
C ALA A 108 -4.29 22.94 7.47
N LYS A 109 -4.14 24.22 7.83
CA LYS A 109 -4.36 25.37 6.93
C LYS A 109 -3.14 25.75 6.07
N SER A 110 -2.03 25.02 6.20
CA SER A 110 -0.82 25.29 5.40
C SER A 110 -0.06 24.00 5.10
N ARG A 111 0.65 23.99 3.98
CA ARG A 111 1.47 22.83 3.57
C ARG A 111 2.54 22.49 4.62
N LYS A 112 3.15 23.51 5.23
CA LYS A 112 4.15 23.32 6.29
C LYS A 112 3.55 22.65 7.52
N LYS A 113 2.36 23.08 7.98
CA LYS A 113 1.68 22.46 9.13
C LYS A 113 1.30 21.01 8.82
N LEU A 114 0.79 20.75 7.62
CA LEU A 114 0.44 19.40 7.17
C LEU A 114 1.68 18.48 7.17
N ILE A 115 2.77 18.89 6.53
CA ILE A 115 4.02 18.11 6.47
C ILE A 115 4.53 17.79 7.89
N ASN A 116 4.63 18.79 8.76
CA ASN A 116 5.15 18.60 10.11
C ASN A 116 4.29 17.62 10.92
N SER A 117 2.96 17.71 10.80
CA SER A 117 2.02 16.84 11.52
C SER A 117 2.12 15.39 11.03
N ILE A 118 2.19 15.18 9.71
CA ILE A 118 2.35 13.85 9.12
C ILE A 118 3.71 13.24 9.51
N GLN A 119 4.79 14.01 9.43
CA GLN A 119 6.13 13.52 9.82
C GLN A 119 6.21 13.14 11.30
N ALA A 120 5.53 13.88 12.18
CA ALA A 120 5.43 13.52 13.59
C ALA A 120 4.65 12.21 13.76
N MET A 121 3.51 12.06 13.07
CA MET A 121 2.70 10.84 13.14
C MET A 121 3.46 9.62 12.60
N ASP A 122 4.13 9.78 11.46
CA ASP A 122 4.96 8.74 10.84
C ASP A 122 6.07 8.24 11.78
N ARG A 123 6.74 9.15 12.51
CA ARG A 123 7.74 8.76 13.53
C ARG A 123 7.15 7.91 14.64
N ILE A 124 5.95 8.27 15.13
CA ILE A 124 5.27 7.48 16.17
C ILE A 124 4.90 6.10 15.61
N LEU A 125 4.23 6.05 14.46
CA LEU A 125 3.78 4.79 13.86
C LEU A 125 4.95 3.84 13.58
N THR A 126 6.07 4.36 13.07
CA THR A 126 7.26 3.56 12.75
C THR A 126 8.03 3.11 13.99
N HIS A 127 8.11 3.92 15.05
CA HIS A 127 8.79 3.53 16.30
C HIS A 127 8.04 2.50 17.16
N GLN A 128 6.77 2.25 16.87
CA GLN A 128 5.95 1.27 17.60
C GLN A 128 5.95 -0.12 16.95
N PHE A 129 6.59 -0.29 15.79
CA PHE A 129 6.71 -1.58 15.10
C PHE A 129 5.37 -2.29 14.84
N TYR A 130 4.30 -1.52 14.60
CA TYR A 130 2.97 -2.05 14.28
C TYR A 130 2.95 -2.88 12.99
N ILE A 131 3.84 -2.56 12.06
CA ILE A 131 3.90 -3.16 10.73
C ILE A 131 5.33 -3.63 10.46
N VAL A 132 5.48 -4.78 9.78
CA VAL A 132 6.72 -5.16 9.10
C VAL A 132 6.60 -4.71 7.64
N PRO A 133 7.37 -3.70 7.19
CA PRO A 133 7.27 -3.21 5.83
C PRO A 133 7.68 -4.27 4.80
N ASN A 134 6.89 -4.38 3.74
CA ASN A 134 7.18 -5.24 2.59
C ASN A 134 8.04 -4.47 1.56
N TRP A 135 7.49 -4.17 0.39
CA TRP A 135 8.15 -3.43 -0.70
C TRP A 135 7.15 -2.52 -1.40
N TYR A 136 7.67 -1.67 -2.27
CA TYR A 136 6.89 -0.88 -3.22
C TYR A 136 7.64 -0.79 -4.55
N ILE A 137 6.94 -0.42 -5.62
CA ILE A 137 7.57 -0.05 -6.88
C ILE A 137 7.62 1.47 -6.98
N SER A 138 8.81 2.03 -7.25
CA SER A 138 9.04 3.48 -7.29
C SER A 138 8.80 4.10 -8.67
N TYR A 139 8.21 3.35 -9.60
CA TYR A 139 7.99 3.75 -10.98
C TYR A 139 6.76 3.05 -11.56
N ASP A 140 6.16 3.70 -12.56
CA ASP A 140 5.08 3.11 -13.33
C ASP A 140 5.63 2.39 -14.57
N ARG A 141 5.01 1.27 -14.94
CA ARG A 141 5.33 0.53 -16.17
C ARG A 141 4.20 0.71 -17.17
N ILE A 142 4.53 1.17 -18.37
CA ILE A 142 3.57 1.37 -19.45
C ILE A 142 4.09 0.78 -20.76
N VAL A 143 3.18 0.24 -21.55
CA VAL A 143 3.42 -0.14 -22.95
C VAL A 143 2.32 0.49 -23.78
N TYR A 144 2.71 1.14 -24.86
CA TYR A 144 1.78 1.83 -25.75
C TYR A 144 2.35 1.87 -27.16
N TRP A 145 1.45 1.99 -28.14
CA TRP A 145 1.84 2.17 -29.53
C TRP A 145 2.51 3.53 -29.73
N ASN A 146 3.60 3.58 -30.50
CA ASN A 146 4.28 4.83 -30.88
C ASN A 146 3.44 5.66 -31.87
N LYS A 147 2.28 6.13 -31.43
CA LYS A 147 1.32 7.00 -32.12
C LYS A 147 0.76 8.11 -31.20
N PHE A 148 1.33 8.19 -30.01
CA PHE A 148 0.98 9.16 -28.99
C PHE A 148 2.20 9.99 -28.65
N SER A 149 1.97 11.24 -28.33
CA SER A 149 2.96 12.15 -27.75
C SER A 149 2.47 12.68 -26.41
N HIS A 150 3.40 13.14 -25.60
CA HIS A 150 3.15 13.58 -24.25
C HIS A 150 4.19 14.62 -23.82
N PRO A 151 3.93 15.38 -22.74
CA PRO A 151 4.89 16.32 -22.20
C PRO A 151 6.18 15.62 -21.76
N LYS A 152 7.34 16.31 -21.87
CA LYS A 152 8.63 15.77 -21.39
C LYS A 152 8.66 15.53 -19.88
N ILE A 153 7.89 16.33 -19.13
CA ILE A 153 7.71 16.23 -17.68
C ILE A 153 6.24 15.94 -17.44
N ASN A 154 5.94 14.85 -16.73
CA ASN A 154 4.56 14.52 -16.35
C ASN A 154 3.95 15.67 -15.54
N ALA A 155 2.77 16.11 -15.94
CA ALA A 155 2.07 17.21 -15.31
C ALA A 155 1.51 16.81 -13.93
N SER A 156 1.03 15.58 -13.81
CA SER A 156 0.50 15.03 -12.57
C SER A 156 1.52 14.18 -11.84
N GLN A 157 1.61 14.36 -10.51
CA GLN A 157 2.35 13.49 -9.59
C GLN A 157 1.53 12.27 -9.13
N SER A 158 0.36 12.06 -9.74
CA SER A 158 -0.47 10.87 -9.57
C SER A 158 0.11 9.68 -10.34
N ILE A 159 -0.55 8.53 -10.23
CA ILE A 159 -0.28 7.35 -11.05
C ILE A 159 -0.34 7.70 -12.55
N ILE A 160 0.55 7.09 -13.34
CA ILE A 160 0.74 7.41 -14.78
C ILE A 160 -0.54 7.46 -15.62
N ILE A 161 -1.58 6.69 -15.26
CA ILE A 161 -2.82 6.63 -16.03
C ILE A 161 -3.50 8.00 -16.15
N ASN A 162 -3.41 8.86 -15.13
CA ASN A 162 -3.97 10.21 -15.18
C ASN A 162 -3.21 11.07 -16.19
N ASN A 163 -1.88 10.94 -16.23
CA ASN A 163 -1.07 11.62 -17.23
C ASN A 163 -1.43 11.16 -18.65
N ILE A 164 -1.65 9.85 -18.85
CA ILE A 164 -2.04 9.30 -20.16
C ILE A 164 -3.40 9.82 -20.61
N LEU A 165 -4.40 9.84 -19.73
CA LEU A 165 -5.76 10.22 -20.11
C LEU A 165 -5.94 11.73 -20.32
N GLU A 166 -5.23 12.54 -19.54
CA GLU A 166 -5.44 14.00 -19.54
C GLU A 166 -4.41 14.76 -20.39
N TRP A 167 -3.18 14.27 -20.48
CA TRP A 167 -2.04 15.05 -20.99
C TRP A 167 -1.37 14.45 -22.22
N TRP A 168 -1.72 13.23 -22.61
CA TRP A 168 -1.21 12.64 -23.84
C TRP A 168 -2.16 12.96 -24.99
N TRP A 169 -1.61 13.07 -26.20
CA TRP A 169 -2.38 13.33 -27.41
C TRP A 169 -2.01 12.36 -28.52
N HIS A 170 -2.95 12.18 -29.44
CA HIS A 170 -2.67 11.50 -30.69
C HIS A 170 -1.71 12.32 -31.53
N ASP A 171 -0.61 11.71 -31.95
CA ASP A 171 0.41 12.36 -32.76
C ASP A 171 0.34 11.77 -34.17
N GLU A 172 -0.21 12.55 -35.11
CA GLU A 172 -0.44 12.14 -36.49
C GLU A 172 0.84 11.70 -37.21
N ASN A 173 1.97 12.37 -36.93
CA ASN A 173 3.25 12.05 -37.55
C ASN A 173 3.75 10.69 -37.07
N LYS A 174 3.70 10.46 -35.75
CA LYS A 174 4.05 9.15 -35.16
C LYS A 174 3.10 8.06 -35.63
N ALA A 175 1.80 8.34 -35.67
CA ALA A 175 0.78 7.40 -36.13
C ALA A 175 1.00 6.97 -37.59
N THR A 176 1.33 7.91 -38.45
CA THR A 176 1.62 7.66 -39.86
C THR A 176 2.91 6.84 -40.02
N ALA A 177 3.98 7.20 -39.29
CA ALA A 177 5.21 6.42 -39.26
C ALA A 177 4.96 4.99 -38.77
N LEU A 178 4.14 4.82 -37.73
CA LEU A 178 3.77 3.52 -37.19
C LEU A 178 3.02 2.68 -38.24
N LYS A 179 2.07 3.28 -38.94
CA LYS A 179 1.32 2.61 -40.01
C LYS A 179 2.25 2.15 -41.14
N LYS A 180 3.14 3.04 -41.61
CA LYS A 180 4.09 2.72 -42.68
C LYS A 180 4.98 1.53 -42.32
N ALA A 181 5.61 1.58 -41.16
CA ALA A 181 6.52 0.52 -40.70
C ALA A 181 5.82 -0.84 -40.55
N ARG A 182 4.58 -0.84 -40.03
CA ARG A 182 3.76 -2.07 -39.95
C ARG A 182 3.44 -2.65 -41.32
N THR A 183 3.13 -1.83 -42.31
CA THR A 183 2.85 -2.29 -43.68
C THR A 183 4.09 -2.83 -44.38
N SER A 184 5.26 -2.21 -44.17
CA SER A 184 6.52 -2.65 -44.78
C SER A 184 7.25 -3.77 -44.01
N GLY A 185 6.73 -4.20 -42.85
CA GLY A 185 7.40 -5.18 -41.99
C GLY A 185 8.72 -4.68 -41.39
N SER A 186 8.93 -3.36 -41.37
CA SER A 186 10.16 -2.73 -40.87
C SER A 186 10.00 -2.24 -39.42
N SER A 187 11.10 -2.06 -38.70
CA SER A 187 11.09 -1.50 -37.34
C SER A 187 10.88 0.02 -37.34
N LEU A 188 10.19 0.55 -36.32
CA LEU A 188 10.33 1.95 -35.92
C LEU A 188 11.46 2.03 -34.89
N GLN A 189 12.69 2.27 -35.33
CA GLN A 189 13.73 2.79 -34.44
C GLN A 189 13.75 4.31 -34.55
#